data_AF-A0A2I0AV77-F1
#
_entry.id   AF-A0A2I0AV77-F1
#
_cell.length_a   1.000
_cell.length_b   1.000
_cell.length_c   1.000
_cell.angle_alpha   90.00
_cell.angle_beta   90.00
_cell.angle_gamma   90.00
#
_symmetry.space_group_name_H-M   'P 1'
#
loop_
_entity.id
_entity.type
_entity.pdbx_description
1 polymer ?
#
loop_
_entity_poly.entity_id
_entity_poly.type
_entity_poly.pdbx_seq_one_letter_code
_entity_poly.pdbx_strand_id
1 'polypeptide(L)'
;MYAMICTRPDLSHSVSIVSRYMTNSGKEHWNALKWILHYLKGTSDYGLLFEKNSNSDFLIGYVDSNYVGDLDKRRSTTGFIFTLGGGSISWKATLQNIVALSTTKTEYIATVEAAK
;
A
#
# COMPACT_ATOMS: atom_id res chain seq x y z
N MET A 1 4.44 6.22 -10.09
CA MET A 1 4.14 6.33 -8.64
C MET A 1 3.03 7.32 -8.32
N TYR A 2 2.77 8.38 -9.10
CA TYR A 2 1.74 9.38 -8.75
C TYR A 2 0.34 8.80 -8.47
N ALA A 3 -0.18 7.96 -9.37
CA ALA A 3 -1.51 7.35 -9.22
C ALA A 3 -1.66 6.59 -7.89
N MET A 4 -0.63 5.83 -7.49
CA MET A 4 -0.68 5.06 -6.24
C MET A 4 -0.66 5.93 -4.98
N ILE A 5 -0.21 7.19 -5.05
CA ILE A 5 -0.09 8.09 -3.88
C ILE A 5 -1.33 8.98 -3.77
N CYS A 6 -1.86 9.45 -4.91
CA CYS A 6 -2.85 10.52 -4.91
C CYS A 6 -4.27 10.06 -5.22
N THR A 7 -4.46 9.00 -6.03
CA THR A 7 -5.80 8.70 -6.59
C THR A 7 -6.23 7.24 -6.46
N ARG A 8 -5.29 6.30 -6.32
CA ARG A 8 -5.56 4.87 -6.44
C ARG A 8 -4.88 4.08 -5.31
N PRO A 9 -5.51 4.00 -4.11
CA PRO A 9 -4.98 3.27 -2.96
C PRO A 9 -4.74 1.78 -3.24
N ASP A 10 -5.57 1.19 -4.08
CA ASP A 10 -5.51 -0.19 -4.53
C ASP A 10 -4.18 -0.56 -5.20
N LEU A 11 -3.48 0.40 -5.82
CA LEU A 11 -2.19 0.17 -6.48
C LEU A 11 -1.00 0.17 -5.52
N SER A 12 -1.18 0.73 -4.32
CA SER A 12 -0.10 1.04 -3.37
C SER A 12 0.79 -0.19 -3.12
N HIS A 13 0.18 -1.34 -2.84
CA HIS A 13 0.91 -2.57 -2.54
C HIS A 13 1.62 -3.15 -3.77
N SER A 14 0.90 -3.35 -4.87
CA SER A 14 1.46 -3.97 -6.09
C SER A 14 2.61 -3.15 -6.67
N VAL A 15 2.45 -1.82 -6.72
CA VAL A 15 3.51 -0.93 -7.22
C VAL A 15 4.69 -0.89 -6.24
N SER A 16 4.43 -0.91 -4.93
CA SER A 16 5.49 -1.00 -3.91
C SER A 16 6.35 -2.25 -4.08
N ILE A 17 5.75 -3.41 -4.38
CA ILE A 17 6.50 -4.64 -4.65
C ILE A 17 7.34 -4.52 -5.93
N VAL A 18 6.72 -4.15 -7.05
CA VAL A 18 7.42 -4.10 -8.35
C VAL A 18 8.55 -3.06 -8.33
N SER A 19 8.38 -1.96 -7.60
CA SER A 19 9.41 -0.91 -7.48
C SER A 19 10.73 -1.40 -6.87
N ARG A 20 10.71 -2.48 -6.08
CA ARG A 20 11.92 -3.07 -5.45
C ARG A 20 12.89 -3.62 -6.49
N TYR A 21 12.37 -4.04 -7.64
CA TYR A 21 13.13 -4.68 -8.72
C TYR A 21 13.40 -3.73 -9.90
N MET A 22 13.25 -2.43 -9.69
CA MET A 22 13.44 -1.43 -10.75
C MET A 22 14.87 -1.40 -11.31
N THR A 23 15.87 -1.72 -10.47
CA THR A 23 17.29 -1.77 -10.87
C THR A 23 17.65 -3.05 -11.64
N ASN A 24 17.00 -4.18 -11.34
CA ASN A 24 17.23 -5.45 -12.02
C ASN A 24 15.91 -6.22 -12.15
N SER A 25 15.20 -5.97 -13.25
CA SER A 25 13.88 -6.55 -13.50
C SER A 25 13.98 -7.83 -14.33
N GLY A 26 13.64 -8.96 -13.70
CA GLY A 26 13.39 -10.23 -14.39
C GLY A 26 12.07 -10.25 -15.18
N LYS A 27 11.89 -11.30 -15.98
CA LYS A 27 10.70 -11.50 -16.83
C LYS A 27 9.39 -11.48 -16.04
N GLU A 28 9.38 -12.07 -14.85
CA GLU A 28 8.20 -12.10 -13.99
C GLU A 28 7.80 -10.71 -13.47
N HIS A 29 8.78 -9.87 -13.12
CA HIS A 29 8.51 -8.48 -12.71
C HIS A 29 7.95 -7.65 -13.87
N TRP A 30 8.44 -7.88 -15.09
CA TRP A 30 7.89 -7.27 -16.30
C TRP A 30 6.45 -7.70 -16.58
N ASN A 31 6.14 -8.98 -16.39
CA ASN A 31 4.77 -9.48 -16.52
C ASN A 31 3.86 -8.81 -15.48
N ALA A 32 4.26 -8.77 -14.21
CA ALA A 32 3.49 -8.09 -13.15
C ALA A 32 3.25 -6.61 -13.48
N LEU A 33 4.25 -5.91 -14.01
CA LEU A 33 4.08 -4.51 -14.44
C LEU A 33 3.05 -4.38 -15.57
N LYS A 34 3.08 -5.27 -16.59
CA LYS A 34 2.08 -5.28 -17.66
C LYS A 34 0.67 -5.52 -17.12
N TRP A 35 0.52 -6.42 -16.15
CA TRP A 35 -0.75 -6.67 -15.49
C TRP A 35 -1.28 -5.42 -14.78
N ILE A 36 -0.42 -4.70 -14.04
CA ILE A 36 -0.78 -3.43 -13.40
C ILE A 36 -1.24 -2.40 -14.44
N LEU A 37 -0.54 -2.29 -15.58
CA LEU A 37 -0.91 -1.36 -16.66
C LEU A 37 -2.23 -1.75 -17.35
N HIS A 38 -2.47 -3.04 -17.58
CA HIS A 38 -3.74 -3.53 -18.10
C HIS A 38 -4.91 -3.25 -17.14
N TYR A 39 -4.70 -3.49 -15.85
CA TYR A 39 -5.67 -3.18 -14.81
C TYR A 39 -5.99 -1.68 -14.78
N LEU A 40 -4.98 -0.81 -14.85
CA LEU A 40 -5.15 0.63 -14.95
C LEU A 40 -5.94 1.04 -16.19
N LYS A 41 -5.65 0.43 -17.35
CA LYS A 41 -6.38 0.70 -18.59
C LYS A 41 -7.84 0.26 -18.49
N GLY A 42 -8.13 -0.88 -17.86
CA GLY A 42 -9.49 -1.39 -17.68
C GLY A 42 -10.28 -0.70 -16.57
N THR A 43 -9.61 0.05 -15.69
CA THR A 43 -10.22 0.81 -14.58
C THR A 43 -9.90 2.29 -14.67
N SER A 44 -9.77 2.82 -15.89
CA SER A 44 -9.48 4.25 -16.11
C SER A 44 -10.54 5.16 -15.50
N ASP A 45 -11.77 4.66 -15.44
CA ASP A 45 -12.94 5.42 -15.02
C ASP A 45 -13.17 5.33 -13.50
N TYR A 46 -12.32 4.57 -12.79
CA TYR A 46 -12.40 4.40 -11.34
C TYR A 46 -11.60 5.52 -10.65
N GLY A 47 -12.18 6.10 -9.61
CA GLY A 47 -11.55 7.12 -8.80
C GLY A 47 -12.07 7.11 -7.36
N LEU A 48 -11.54 8.00 -6.54
CA LEU A 48 -12.03 8.20 -5.17
C LEU A 48 -13.30 9.02 -5.20
N LEU A 49 -14.34 8.48 -4.58
CA LEU A 49 -15.61 9.16 -4.39
C LEU A 49 -15.69 9.62 -2.94
N PHE A 50 -15.71 10.94 -2.74
CA PHE A 50 -15.92 11.55 -1.44
C PHE A 50 -17.37 12.01 -1.35
N GLU A 51 -18.18 11.28 -0.59
CA GLU A 51 -19.55 11.66 -0.31
C GLU A 51 -19.63 12.32 1.05
N LYS A 52 -20.54 13.29 1.19
CA LYS A 52 -20.87 13.88 2.48
C LYS A 52 -21.69 12.88 3.27
N ASN A 53 -21.02 12.04 4.06
CA ASN A 53 -21.68 11.15 4.99
C ASN A 53 -21.83 11.83 6.34
N SER A 54 -23.07 12.14 6.75
CA SER A 54 -23.37 12.80 8.03
C SER A 54 -23.13 11.93 9.27
N ASN A 55 -22.81 10.64 9.08
CA ASN A 55 -22.72 9.67 10.16
C ASN A 55 -21.28 9.35 10.61
N SER A 56 -20.25 9.88 9.94
CA SER A 56 -18.85 9.54 10.24
C SER A 56 -17.85 10.68 9.96
N ASP A 57 -17.98 11.76 10.74
CA ASP A 57 -16.98 12.85 10.76
C ASP A 57 -15.65 12.44 11.44
N PHE A 58 -15.52 11.18 11.87
CA PHE A 58 -14.33 10.67 12.53
C PHE A 58 -13.29 10.18 11.53
N LEU A 59 -12.04 10.52 11.80
CA LEU A 59 -10.88 9.90 11.15
C LEU A 59 -10.76 8.44 11.64
N ILE A 60 -10.82 7.49 10.71
CA ILE A 60 -10.63 6.07 11.00
C ILE A 60 -9.35 5.60 10.31
N GLY A 61 -8.45 4.98 11.07
CA GLY A 61 -7.20 4.43 10.57
C GLY A 61 -7.19 2.92 10.66
N TYR A 62 -6.77 2.27 9.58
CA TYR A 62 -6.47 0.84 9.52
C TYR A 62 -4.98 0.69 9.25
N VAL A 63 -4.34 -0.20 10.00
CA VAL A 63 -2.91 -0.48 9.89
C VAL A 63 -2.73 -1.99 9.91
N ASP A 64 -1.84 -2.48 9.07
CA ASP A 64 -1.50 -3.89 8.97
C ASP A 64 -0.02 -4.08 8.63
N SER A 65 0.52 -5.25 8.97
CA SER A 65 1.88 -5.61 8.63
C SER A 65 1.98 -7.06 8.13
N ASN A 66 2.72 -7.25 7.04
CA ASN A 66 3.02 -8.58 6.53
C ASN A 66 4.42 -9.03 7.01
N TYR A 67 4.47 -9.88 8.03
CA TYR A 67 5.70 -10.44 8.59
C TYR A 67 6.42 -11.34 7.58
N VAL A 68 7.69 -11.02 7.28
CA VAL A 68 8.55 -11.81 6.37
C VAL A 68 7.95 -11.92 4.95
N GLY A 69 7.12 -10.95 4.55
CA GLY A 69 6.48 -10.95 3.23
C GLY A 69 7.45 -10.75 2.06
N ASP A 70 8.64 -10.19 2.30
CA ASP A 70 9.72 -10.13 1.31
C ASP A 70 10.57 -11.40 1.37
N LEU A 71 10.46 -12.28 0.38
CA LEU A 71 11.20 -13.55 0.36
C LEU A 71 12.72 -13.35 0.22
N ASP A 72 13.15 -12.26 -0.40
CA ASP A 72 14.57 -12.01 -0.67
C ASP A 72 15.31 -11.56 0.59
N LYS A 73 14.74 -10.60 1.32
CA LYS A 73 15.39 -9.98 2.50
C LYS A 73 14.73 -10.33 3.82
N ARG A 74 13.66 -11.13 3.80
CA ARG A 74 12.79 -11.43 4.96
C ARG A 74 12.30 -10.20 5.70
N ARG A 75 12.18 -9.09 4.99
CA ARG A 75 11.68 -7.82 5.50
C ARG A 75 10.16 -7.80 5.42
N SER A 76 9.57 -7.12 6.39
CA SER A 76 8.12 -7.03 6.48
C SER A 76 7.60 -5.84 5.69
N THR A 77 6.36 -5.89 5.23
CA THR A 77 5.71 -4.76 4.55
C THR A 77 4.70 -4.13 5.50
N THR A 78 4.79 -2.81 5.72
CA THR A 78 3.78 -2.03 6.44
C THR A 78 2.75 -1.51 5.46
N GLY A 79 1.48 -1.67 5.78
CA GLY A 79 0.35 -1.06 5.09
C GLY A 79 -0.50 -0.23 6.04
N PHE A 80 -0.99 0.92 5.58
CA PHE A 80 -2.06 1.63 6.28
C PHE A 80 -2.99 2.35 5.30
N ILE A 81 -4.21 2.60 5.77
CA ILE A 81 -5.20 3.43 5.10
C ILE A 81 -6.02 4.19 6.14
N PHE A 82 -6.14 5.50 5.93
CA PHE A 82 -6.95 6.40 6.71
C PHE A 82 -8.14 6.85 5.88
N THR A 83 -9.33 6.80 6.49
CA THR A 83 -10.59 7.22 5.90
C THR A 83 -11.21 8.35 6.73
N LEU A 84 -11.89 9.25 6.03
CA LEU A 84 -12.66 10.35 6.62
C LEU A 84 -13.97 10.47 5.85
N GLY A 85 -15.11 10.50 6.55
CA GLY A 85 -16.42 10.51 5.90
C GLY A 85 -16.69 9.29 5.02
N GLY A 86 -15.99 8.17 5.25
CA GLY A 86 -16.04 6.96 4.43
C GLY A 86 -15.12 6.98 3.20
N GLY A 87 -14.53 8.12 2.83
CA GLY A 87 -13.56 8.22 1.73
C GLY A 87 -12.12 8.02 2.20
N SER A 88 -11.28 7.36 1.41
CA SER A 88 -9.84 7.19 1.71
C SER A 88 -9.07 8.48 1.46
N ILE A 89 -8.34 8.97 2.46
CA ILE A 89 -7.62 10.26 2.40
C ILE A 89 -6.10 10.12 2.43
N SER A 90 -5.57 9.05 3.05
CA SER A 90 -4.14 8.81 3.16
C SER A 90 -3.90 7.32 3.23
N TRP A 91 -2.89 6.81 2.53
CA TRP A 91 -2.56 5.40 2.51
C TRP A 91 -1.11 5.20 2.10
N LYS A 92 -0.56 4.04 2.44
CA LYS A 92 0.81 3.68 2.08
C LYS A 92 1.00 2.17 2.17
N ALA A 93 1.84 1.63 1.30
CA ALA A 93 2.38 0.29 1.43
C ALA A 93 3.89 0.37 1.21
N THR A 94 4.67 0.10 2.25
CA THR A 94 6.13 0.28 2.23
C THR A 94 6.85 -0.90 2.84
N LEU A 95 8.00 -1.24 2.29
CA LEU A 95 8.88 -2.23 2.89
C LEU A 95 9.54 -1.63 4.14
N GLN A 96 9.41 -2.29 5.29
CA GLN A 96 10.05 -1.87 6.54
C GLN A 96 11.57 -1.91 6.40
N ASN A 97 12.30 -0.91 6.94
CA ASN A 97 13.77 -0.82 6.84
C ASN A 97 14.54 -1.88 7.62
N ILE A 98 13.90 -2.46 8.64
CA ILE A 98 14.51 -3.39 9.57
C ILE A 98 13.85 -4.76 9.39
N VAL A 99 14.61 -5.83 9.58
CA VAL A 99 14.06 -7.19 9.71
C VAL A 99 13.47 -7.33 11.10
N ALA A 100 12.16 -7.49 11.18
CA ALA A 100 11.49 -7.77 12.45
C ALA A 100 11.73 -9.23 12.86
N LEU A 101 11.75 -9.48 14.17
CA LEU A 101 11.99 -10.81 14.74
C LEU A 101 10.69 -11.53 15.18
N SER A 102 9.56 -10.84 15.09
CA SER A 102 8.24 -11.37 15.43
C SER A 102 7.16 -10.58 14.70
N THR A 103 5.97 -11.19 14.59
CA THR A 103 4.75 -10.53 14.08
C THR A 103 4.35 -9.33 14.96
N THR A 104 4.49 -9.43 16.28
CA THR A 104 4.22 -8.29 17.18
C THR A 104 5.12 -7.09 16.88
N LYS A 105 6.40 -7.34 16.56
CA LYS A 105 7.35 -6.27 16.25
C LYS A 105 7.03 -5.61 14.92
N THR A 106 6.52 -6.34 13.93
CA THR A 106 6.10 -5.73 12.66
C THR A 106 4.88 -4.87 12.81
N GLU A 107 3.89 -5.32 13.59
CA GLU A 107 2.69 -4.54 13.89
C GLU A 107 3.04 -3.25 14.64
N TYR A 108 3.96 -3.33 15.60
CA TYR A 108 4.46 -2.14 16.31
C TYR A 108 5.13 -1.14 15.37
N ILE A 109 5.99 -1.61 14.46
CA ILE A 109 6.63 -0.73 13.46
C ILE A 109 5.58 -0.13 12.51
N ALA A 110 4.59 -0.92 12.10
CA ALA A 110 3.53 -0.48 11.21
C ALA A 110 2.66 0.61 11.84
N THR A 111 2.24 0.41 13.09
CA THR A 111 1.45 1.39 13.86
C THR A 111 2.22 2.68 14.12
N VAL A 112 3.51 2.61 14.45
CA VAL A 112 4.36 3.80 14.60
C VAL A 112 4.50 4.55 13.28
N GLU A 113 4.66 3.85 12.15
CA GLU A 113 4.76 4.48 10.83
C GLU A 113 3.44 5.13 10.40
N ALA A 114 2.29 4.55 10.77
CA ALA A 114 0.98 5.12 10.47
C ALA A 114 0.66 6.37 11.33
N ALA A 115 1.27 6.51 12.50
CA ALA A 115 1.06 7.64 13.41
C ALA A 115 1.95 8.86 13.12
N LYS A 116 2.83 8.80 12.12
CA LYS A 116 3.70 9.91 11.68
C LYS A 116 2.98 10.88 10.77
#